data_AF-A0A931U6V5-F1
#
_entry.id   AF-A0A931U6V5-F1
#
_cell.length_a   1.000
_cell.length_b   1.000
_cell.length_c   1.000
_cell.angle_alpha   90.00
_cell.angle_beta   90.00
_cell.angle_gamma   90.00
#
_symmetry.space_group_name_H-M   'P 1'
#
loop_
_entity.id
_entity.type
_entity.pdbx_description
1 polymer ?
#
loop_
_entity_poly.entity_id
_entity_poly.type
_entity_poly.pdbx_seq_one_letter_code
_entity_poly.pdbx_strand_id
1 'polypeptide(L)'
;MVSSYPFYRLDPDFGLIRAIESGSRDTLDKIVTLEFNYTTVEYGKIGIYPIKTGDSAWQEFGNGGGFVTDKSPKTGSIAVRRVLLGYFDSPSQNYAMPIFVFLGDKGFVGYVSAVTDAVLKKTVTQ
;
A
#
# COMPACT_ATOMS: atom_id res chain seq x y z
N MET A 1 2.89 14.36 -18.94
CA MET A 1 2.61 14.34 -17.48
C MET A 1 3.24 13.07 -16.94
N VAL A 2 4.17 13.15 -16.00
CA VAL A 2 4.76 11.95 -15.39
C VAL A 2 3.75 11.44 -14.37
N SER A 3 3.20 10.24 -14.58
CA SER A 3 2.28 9.63 -13.63
C SER A 3 3.05 9.28 -12.36
N SER A 4 2.79 9.99 -11.26
CA SER A 4 3.36 9.69 -9.96
C SER A 4 2.41 8.78 -9.20
N TYR A 5 2.90 7.61 -8.81
CA TYR A 5 2.13 6.64 -8.02
C TYR A 5 2.65 6.64 -6.58
N PRO A 6 1.77 6.75 -5.58
CA PRO A 6 2.17 6.72 -4.18
C PRO A 6 2.63 5.33 -3.75
N PHE A 7 3.55 5.30 -2.77
CA PHE A 7 3.98 4.09 -2.08
C PHE A 7 3.17 3.90 -0.80
N TYR A 8 2.74 2.67 -0.54
CA TYR A 8 1.94 2.27 0.61
C TYR A 8 2.64 1.16 1.40
N ARG A 9 2.32 1.10 2.70
CA ARG A 9 2.82 0.09 3.64
C ARG A 9 1.65 -0.68 4.24
N LEU A 10 1.97 -1.74 4.98
CA LEU A 10 0.97 -2.57 5.69
C LEU A 10 0.12 -1.76 6.66
N ASP A 11 0.74 -0.81 7.37
CA ASP A 11 0.01 0.17 8.16
C ASP A 11 -0.26 1.42 7.30
N PRO A 12 -1.52 1.79 7.09
CA PRO A 12 -1.87 2.99 6.32
C PRO A 12 -1.41 4.30 6.96
N ASP A 13 -1.15 4.33 8.27
CA ASP A 13 -0.70 5.56 8.97
C ASP A 13 0.83 5.75 8.87
N PHE A 14 1.56 4.73 8.43
CA PHE A 14 3.01 4.83 8.22
C PHE A 14 3.32 5.09 6.75
N GLY A 15 3.73 6.33 6.45
CA GLY A 15 4.37 6.70 5.19
C GLY A 15 5.86 6.38 5.16
N LEU A 16 6.52 6.70 4.04
CA LEU A 16 7.98 6.64 3.90
C LEU A 16 8.69 7.65 4.82
N ILE A 17 8.03 8.77 5.09
CA ILE A 17 8.52 9.86 5.95
C ILE A 17 7.48 10.08 7.05
N ARG A 18 7.92 10.06 8.31
CA ARG A 18 7.11 10.44 9.46
C ARG A 18 7.86 11.47 10.29
N ALA A 19 7.22 12.60 10.56
CA ALA A 19 7.70 13.60 11.50
C ALA A 19 6.70 13.73 12.65
N ILE A 20 7.19 13.66 13.89
CA ILE A 20 6.42 13.94 15.09
C ILE A 20 6.93 15.25 15.66
N GLU A 21 6.05 16.24 15.73
CA GLU A 21 6.33 17.56 16.30
C GLU A 21 5.72 17.70 17.69
N SER A 22 6.44 18.33 18.60
CA SER A 22 5.96 18.68 19.95
C SER A 22 5.41 20.10 19.95
N GLY A 23 4.31 20.33 20.67
CA GLY A 23 3.71 21.65 20.90
C GLY A 23 4.49 22.55 21.87
N SER A 24 5.74 22.20 22.22
CA SER A 24 6.57 23.01 23.12
C SER A 24 6.91 24.37 22.50
N ARG A 25 6.98 25.41 23.35
CA ARG A 25 7.38 26.77 22.94
C ARG A 25 8.90 26.88 22.71
N ASP A 26 9.67 25.92 23.22
CA ASP A 26 11.11 25.85 23.00
C ASP A 26 11.44 25.21 21.66
N THR A 27 12.28 25.89 20.87
CA THR A 27 12.66 25.46 19.52
C THR A 27 13.52 24.19 19.51
N LEU A 28 14.22 23.89 20.61
CA LEU A 28 15.07 22.70 20.76
C LEU A 28 14.26 21.41 21.01
N ASP A 29 13.06 21.50 21.57
CA ASP A 29 12.21 20.35 21.89
C ASP A 29 11.07 20.13 20.89
N LYS A 30 11.09 20.84 19.76
CA LYS A 30 9.97 20.91 18.81
C LYS A 30 9.89 19.70 17.87
N ILE A 31 10.99 19.01 17.61
CA ILE A 31 11.02 17.81 16.75
C ILE A 31 11.32 16.61 17.64
N VAL A 32 10.32 15.76 17.85
CA VAL A 32 10.43 14.60 18.75
C VAL A 32 11.01 13.42 17.99
N THR A 33 10.61 13.22 16.74
CA THR A 33 11.06 12.07 15.94
C THR A 33 10.90 12.33 14.44
N LEU A 34 11.96 12.06 13.66
CA LEU A 34 11.90 11.97 12.21
C LEU A 34 12.30 10.55 11.79
N GLU A 35 11.35 9.78 11.27
CA GLU A 35 11.62 8.47 10.69
C GLU A 35 11.56 8.58 9.17
N PHE A 36 12.67 8.22 8.51
CA PHE A 36 12.79 8.21 7.06
C PHE A 36 13.26 6.83 6.62
N ASN A 37 12.48 6.19 5.76
CA ASN A 37 12.87 4.95 5.11
C ASN A 37 13.06 5.23 3.62
N TYR A 38 14.32 5.19 3.19
CA TYR A 38 14.69 5.42 1.80
C TYR A 38 15.25 4.16 1.17
N THR A 39 14.49 3.62 0.23
CA THR A 39 14.93 2.52 -0.61
C THR A 39 15.53 3.13 -1.88
N THR A 40 16.85 2.97 -2.08
CA THR A 40 17.51 3.40 -3.32
C THR A 40 16.95 2.62 -4.52
N VAL A 41 16.33 3.32 -5.47
CA VAL A 41 15.78 2.70 -6.69
C VAL A 41 16.92 2.33 -7.64
N GLU A 42 17.13 1.03 -7.86
CA GLU A 42 18.09 0.51 -8.84
C GLU A 42 17.42 0.40 -10.22
N TYR A 43 17.56 1.44 -11.05
CA TYR A 43 16.94 1.49 -12.40
C TYR A 43 17.43 0.41 -13.38
N GLY A 44 18.51 -0.31 -13.06
CA GLY A 44 19.05 -1.41 -13.87
C GLY A 44 18.26 -2.72 -13.76
N LYS A 45 17.40 -2.87 -12.75
CA LYS A 45 16.56 -4.06 -12.54
C LYS A 45 15.10 -3.72 -12.79
N ILE A 46 14.67 -3.85 -14.03
CA ILE A 46 13.28 -3.58 -14.43
C ILE A 46 12.51 -4.91 -14.47
N GLY A 47 11.48 -5.03 -13.64
CA GLY A 47 10.49 -6.10 -13.76
C GLY A 47 9.31 -5.64 -14.62
N ILE A 48 8.98 -6.39 -15.67
CA ILE A 48 7.73 -6.17 -16.42
C ILE A 48 6.62 -6.91 -15.68
N TYR A 49 5.76 -6.16 -15.01
CA TYR A 49 4.61 -6.71 -14.29
C TYR A 49 3.34 -6.50 -15.11
N PRO A 50 2.69 -7.56 -15.58
CA PRO A 50 1.36 -7.41 -16.15
C PRO A 50 0.40 -7.01 -15.03
N ILE A 51 -0.30 -5.90 -15.23
CA ILE A 51 -1.27 -5.36 -14.25
C ILE A 51 -2.68 -5.86 -14.56
N LYS A 52 -3.42 -6.25 -13.51
CA LYS A 52 -4.84 -6.59 -13.56
C LYS A 52 -5.66 -5.35 -13.91
N THR A 53 -6.83 -5.54 -14.51
CA THR A 53 -7.81 -4.47 -14.67
C THR A 53 -8.46 -4.14 -13.32
N GLY A 54 -8.97 -2.91 -13.16
CA GLY A 54 -9.67 -2.50 -11.94
C GLY A 54 -10.87 -3.40 -11.61
N ASP A 55 -11.62 -3.82 -12.63
CA ASP A 55 -12.76 -4.74 -12.45
C ASP A 55 -12.34 -6.11 -11.93
N SER A 56 -11.26 -6.67 -12.49
CA SER A 56 -10.71 -7.96 -12.03
C SER A 56 -10.20 -7.86 -10.60
N ALA A 57 -9.52 -6.76 -10.26
CA ALA A 57 -9.02 -6.51 -8.91
C ALA A 57 -10.18 -6.36 -7.90
N TRP A 58 -11.27 -5.70 -8.31
CA TRP A 58 -12.48 -5.57 -7.48
C TRP A 58 -13.17 -6.91 -7.23
N GLN A 59 -13.32 -7.74 -8.26
CA GLN A 59 -13.88 -9.09 -8.13
C GLN A 59 -13.03 -9.96 -7.20
N GLU A 60 -11.70 -9.94 -7.36
CA GLU A 60 -10.78 -10.67 -6.48
C GLU A 60 -10.87 -10.21 -5.03
N PHE A 61 -10.95 -8.89 -4.82
CA PHE A 61 -11.13 -8.31 -3.49
C PHE A 61 -12.45 -8.77 -2.85
N GLY A 62 -13.56 -8.74 -3.60
CA GLY A 62 -14.86 -9.23 -3.15
C GLY A 62 -14.89 -10.73 -2.83
N ASN A 63 -14.03 -11.52 -3.50
CA ASN A 63 -13.88 -12.96 -3.27
C ASN A 63 -12.91 -13.29 -2.12
N GLY A 64 -12.36 -12.29 -1.42
CA GLY A 64 -11.45 -12.48 -0.29
C GLY A 64 -9.97 -12.63 -0.68
N GLY A 65 -9.59 -12.34 -1.93
CA GLY A 65 -8.21 -12.39 -2.42
C GLY A 65 -7.33 -11.19 -2.02
N GLY A 66 -7.84 -10.29 -1.18
CA GLY A 66 -7.14 -9.08 -0.74
C GLY A 66 -6.79 -9.10 0.76
N PHE A 67 -5.99 -8.12 1.16
CA PHE A 67 -5.69 -7.83 2.55
C PHE A 67 -6.50 -6.62 3.01
N VAL A 68 -7.15 -6.72 4.16
CA VAL A 68 -7.86 -5.60 4.81
C VAL A 68 -7.06 -5.21 6.04
N THR A 69 -6.73 -3.91 6.17
CA THR A 69 -5.97 -3.45 7.34
C THR A 69 -6.77 -3.64 8.63
N ASP A 70 -6.08 -3.89 9.75
CA ASP A 70 -6.70 -4.05 11.08
C ASP A 70 -7.47 -2.80 11.55
N LYS A 71 -7.18 -1.62 10.97
CA LYS A 71 -7.91 -0.38 11.26
C LYS A 71 -9.29 -0.32 10.60
N SER A 72 -9.55 -1.21 9.63
CA SER A 72 -10.84 -1.27 8.97
C SER A 72 -11.93 -1.82 9.90
N PRO A 73 -13.18 -1.37 9.76
CA PRO A 73 -14.29 -1.92 10.52
C PRO A 73 -14.40 -3.44 10.31
N LYS A 74 -14.39 -4.21 11.40
CA LYS A 74 -14.45 -5.69 11.35
C LYS A 74 -15.85 -6.23 11.05
N THR A 75 -16.87 -5.38 11.15
CA THR A 75 -18.28 -5.76 10.97
C THR A 75 -19.05 -4.66 10.25
N GLY A 76 -20.08 -5.07 9.50
CA GLY A 76 -20.98 -4.18 8.76
C GLY A 76 -20.66 -4.06 7.27
N SER A 77 -21.56 -3.38 6.55
CA SER A 77 -21.35 -3.05 5.14
C SER A 77 -20.47 -1.80 5.02
N ILE A 78 -19.52 -1.85 4.09
CA ILE A 78 -18.57 -0.77 3.82
C ILE A 78 -18.70 -0.42 2.33
N ALA A 79 -18.96 0.86 2.03
CA ALA A 79 -18.94 1.35 0.68
C ALA A 79 -17.52 1.81 0.31
N VAL A 80 -16.94 1.19 -0.72
CA VAL A 80 -15.67 1.63 -1.31
C VAL A 80 -15.95 2.81 -2.23
N ARG A 81 -15.24 3.92 -2.03
CA ARG A 81 -15.45 5.20 -2.73
C ARG A 81 -14.38 5.47 -3.78
N ARG A 82 -13.17 4.98 -3.56
CA ARG A 82 -12.03 5.22 -4.44
C ARG A 82 -11.19 3.97 -4.60
N VAL A 83 -10.68 3.79 -5.80
CA VAL A 83 -9.70 2.76 -6.15
C VAL A 83 -8.49 3.47 -6.70
N LEU A 84 -7.33 3.23 -6.11
CA LEU A 84 -6.07 3.86 -6.49
C LEU A 84 -5.06 2.78 -6.88
N LEU A 85 -4.23 3.07 -7.87
CA LEU A 85 -3.05 2.26 -8.16
C LEU A 85 -1.87 2.85 -7.39
N GLY A 86 -1.09 1.99 -6.75
CA GLY A 86 0.11 2.38 -6.02
C GLY A 86 1.15 1.28 -6.03
N TYR A 87 2.24 1.52 -5.32
CA TYR A 87 3.26 0.52 -5.07
C TYR A 87 3.28 0.17 -3.60
N PHE A 88 3.48 -1.11 -3.30
CA PHE A 88 3.72 -1.57 -1.95
C PHE A 88 5.22 -1.64 -1.68
N ASP A 89 5.63 -1.02 -0.58
CA ASP A 89 6.99 -1.02 -0.06
C ASP A 89 7.01 -1.84 1.23
N SER A 90 7.61 -3.04 1.17
CA SER A 90 7.81 -3.88 2.35
C SER A 90 9.24 -3.75 2.85
N PRO A 91 9.48 -3.59 4.15
CA PRO A 91 10.85 -3.63 4.69
C PRO A 91 11.55 -4.99 4.46
N SER A 92 10.79 -6.05 4.17
CA SER A 92 11.32 -7.39 3.87
C SER A 92 11.57 -7.67 2.38
N GLN A 93 11.12 -6.79 1.47
CA GLN A 93 11.22 -7.00 0.03
C GLN A 93 11.99 -5.85 -0.62
N ASN A 94 13.05 -6.16 -1.36
CA ASN A 94 13.86 -5.16 -2.07
C ASN A 94 13.27 -4.73 -3.42
N TYR A 95 11.96 -4.91 -3.63
CA TYR A 95 11.27 -4.55 -4.86
C TYR A 95 9.92 -3.93 -4.58
N ALA A 96 9.54 -2.96 -5.40
CA ALA A 96 8.23 -2.34 -5.36
C ALA A 96 7.24 -3.19 -6.13
N MET A 97 6.18 -3.67 -5.48
CA MET A 97 5.12 -4.42 -6.15
C MET A 97 3.89 -3.52 -6.38
N PRO A 98 3.30 -3.50 -7.59
CA PRO A 98 2.10 -2.70 -7.84
C PRO A 98 0.89 -3.30 -7.12
N ILE A 99 0.09 -2.45 -6.49
CA ILE A 99 -1.11 -2.81 -5.75
C ILE A 99 -2.28 -1.89 -6.07
N PHE A 100 -3.49 -2.41 -5.97
CA PHE A 100 -4.70 -1.59 -5.91
C PHE A 100 -5.06 -1.33 -4.45
N VAL A 101 -5.36 -0.07 -4.15
CA VAL A 101 -5.78 0.41 -2.84
C VAL A 101 -7.24 0.82 -2.91
N PHE A 102 -8.07 0.15 -2.11
CA PHE A 102 -9.48 0.43 -1.95
C PHE A 102 -9.69 1.29 -0.72
N LEU A 103 -10.18 2.51 -0.93
CA LEU A 103 -10.52 3.43 0.14
C LEU A 103 -12.03 3.54 0.26
N GLY A 104 -12.54 3.27 1.45
CA GLY A 104 -13.96 3.28 1.75
C GLY A 104 -14.32 4.15 2.94
N ASP A 105 -15.63 4.20 3.20
CA ASP A 105 -16.16 4.91 4.36
C ASP A 105 -15.61 4.31 5.68
N LYS A 106 -15.64 5.11 6.76
CA LYS A 106 -15.17 4.69 8.10
C LYS A 106 -13.69 4.29 8.17
N GLY A 107 -12.85 4.88 7.32
CA GLY A 107 -11.41 4.62 7.32
C GLY A 107 -11.02 3.25 6.75
N PHE A 108 -11.90 2.65 5.93
CA PHE A 108 -11.59 1.37 5.30
C PHE A 108 -10.44 1.50 4.32
N VAL A 109 -9.44 0.63 4.50
CA VAL A 109 -8.32 0.49 3.58
C VAL A 109 -8.12 -1.00 3.27
N GLY A 110 -8.38 -1.34 2.02
CA GLY A 110 -8.13 -2.66 1.47
C GLY A 110 -7.01 -2.61 0.43
N TYR A 111 -6.24 -3.67 0.35
CA TYR A 111 -5.15 -3.83 -0.62
C TYR A 111 -5.36 -5.12 -1.40
N VAL A 112 -5.12 -5.08 -2.70
CA VAL A 112 -5.02 -6.29 -3.53
C VAL A 112 -3.82 -6.16 -4.46
N SER A 113 -3.17 -7.28 -4.75
CA SER A 113 -2.07 -7.30 -5.71
C SER A 113 -2.57 -6.87 -7.09
N ALA A 114 -1.90 -5.92 -7.71
CA ALA A 114 -2.20 -5.57 -9.10
C ALA A 114 -1.52 -6.54 -10.08
N VAL A 115 -0.60 -7.39 -9.62
CA VAL A 115 0.13 -8.32 -10.49
C VAL A 115 -0.78 -9.48 -10.89
N THR A 116 -0.87 -9.78 -12.18
CA THR A 116 -1.63 -10.93 -12.69
C THR A 116 -1.06 -12.26 -12.18
N ASP A 117 -1.95 -13.22 -11.97
CA ASP A 117 -1.60 -14.60 -11.55
C ASP A 117 -0.66 -15.32 -12.53
N ALA A 118 -0.54 -14.82 -13.78
CA ALA A 118 0.42 -15.32 -14.75
C ALA A 118 1.88 -15.27 -14.27
N VAL A 119 2.21 -14.39 -13.31
CA VAL A 119 3.56 -14.22 -12.74
C VAL A 119 3.66 -14.74 -11.31
N LEU A 120 2.54 -14.83 -10.59
CA LEU A 120 2.49 -15.39 -9.24
C LEU A 120 2.45 -16.92 -9.36
N LYS A 121 3.61 -17.58 -9.38
CA LYS A 121 3.66 -19.03 -9.14
C LYS A 121 2.99 -19.29 -7.80
N LYS A 122 1.77 -19.84 -7.84
CA LYS A 122 1.10 -20.44 -6.69
C LYS A 122 2.06 -21.51 -6.16
N THR A 123 2.75 -21.24 -5.06
CA THR A 123 3.41 -22.29 -4.29
C THR A 123 2.28 -23.11 -3.69
N VAL A 124 1.85 -24.15 -4.41
CA VAL A 124 0.95 -25.16 -3.91
C VAL A 124 1.74 -25.94 -2.86
N THR A 125 1.50 -25.64 -1.59
CA THR A 125 1.86 -26.55 -0.51
C THR A 125 0.98 -27.79 -0.68
N GLN A 126 1.62 -28.92 -0.97
CA GLN A 126 0.99 -30.25 -1.03
C GLN A 126 0.50 -30.70 0.34
#